data_AF-A0A3A5PWZ3-F1
#
_entry.id   AF-A0A3A5PWZ3-F1
#
_cell.length_a   1.000
_cell.length_b   1.000
_cell.length_c   1.000
_cell.angle_alpha   90.00
_cell.angle_beta   90.00
_cell.angle_gamma   90.00
#
_symmetry.space_group_name_H-M   'P 1'
#
loop_
_entity.id
_entity.type
_entity.pdbx_description
1 polymer ?
#
loop_
_entity_poly.entity_id
_entity_poly.type
_entity_poly.pdbx_seq_one_letter_code
_entity_poly.pdbx_strand_id
1 'polypeptide(L)' 'MNSVVRQLWEQNTDIVMVDTGNSYEGLCEYVGGKYIAYTEDKPITMNPFNISKRELN' A
#
# COMPACT_ATOMS: atom_id res chain seq x y z
N MET A 1 3.90 -13.41 -7.01
CA MET A 1 3.91 -11.99 -6.59
C MET A 1 4.15 -11.85 -5.09
N ASN A 2 3.46 -12.62 -4.22
CA ASN A 2 3.84 -12.81 -2.80
C ASN A 2 5.33 -13.05 -2.55
N SER A 3 5.95 -14.00 -3.27
CA SER A 3 7.39 -14.28 -3.14
C SER A 3 8.28 -13.08 -3.50
N VAL A 4 7.89 -12.29 -4.48
CA VAL A 4 8.62 -11.10 -4.94
C VAL A 4 8.50 -9.98 -3.90
N VAL A 5 7.29 -9.68 -3.45
CA VAL A 5 7.03 -8.66 -2.42
C VAL A 5 7.78 -9.00 -1.13
N ARG A 6 7.80 -10.27 -0.75
CA ARG A 6 8.56 -10.74 0.40
C ARG A 6 10.07 -10.53 0.23
N GLN A 7 10.64 -10.88 -0.92
CA GLN A 7 12.06 -10.67 -1.20
C GLN A 7 12.44 -9.18 -1.19
N LEU A 8 11.63 -8.31 -1.80
CA LEU A 8 11.83 -6.87 -1.78
C LEU A 8 11.80 -6.31 -0.34
N TRP A 9 10.86 -6.79 0.47
CA TRP A 9 10.76 -6.42 1.88
C TRP A 9 11.98 -6.90 2.69
N GLU A 10 12.42 -8.15 2.49
CA GLU A 10 13.64 -8.70 3.10
C GLU A 10 14.91 -7.92 2.69
N GLN A 11 14.88 -7.23 1.55
CA GLN A 11 15.93 -6.34 1.06
C GLN A 11 15.80 -4.88 1.56
N ASN A 12 14.90 -4.59 2.49
CA ASN A 12 14.58 -3.23 2.98
C ASN A 12 14.14 -2.26 1.87
N THR A 13 13.42 -2.76 0.87
CA THR A 13 12.85 -1.90 -0.18
C THR A 13 11.52 -1.31 0.28
N ASP A 14 11.29 -0.03 0.01
CA ASP A 14 9.98 0.60 0.19
C ASP A 14 9.00 0.10 -0.88
N ILE A 15 7.83 -0.40 -0.44
CA ILE A 15 6.84 -1.02 -1.33
C ILE A 15 5.52 -0.27 -1.23
N VAL A 16 5.03 0.21 -2.36
CA VAL A 16 3.66 0.69 -2.55
C VAL A 16 3.01 -0.17 -3.63
N MET A 17 1.83 -0.72 -3.35
CA MET A 17 1.16 -1.67 -4.23
C MET A 17 -0.36 -1.43 -4.23
N VAL A 18 -0.98 -1.65 -5.38
CA VAL A 18 -2.44 -1.69 -5.53
C VAL A 18 -2.88 -3.15 -5.54
N ASP A 19 -3.61 -3.57 -4.52
CA ASP A 19 -4.18 -4.93 -4.42
C ASP A 19 -5.65 -4.91 -4.85
N THR A 20 -5.94 -5.52 -5.99
CA THR A 20 -7.31 -5.63 -6.53
C THR A 20 -8.06 -6.86 -6.04
N GLY A 21 -7.38 -7.79 -5.34
CA GLY A 21 -7.94 -9.08 -4.91
C GLY A 21 -7.99 -9.27 -3.39
N ASN A 22 -7.59 -8.25 -2.60
CA ASN A 22 -7.45 -8.31 -1.15
C ASN A 22 -6.57 -9.48 -0.63
N SER A 23 -5.72 -10.02 -1.49
CA SER A 23 -4.90 -11.19 -1.18
C SER A 23 -3.65 -10.87 -0.36
N TYR A 24 -3.32 -9.58 -0.21
CA TYR A 24 -2.12 -9.09 0.47
C TYR A 24 -2.40 -8.42 1.82
N GLU A 25 -3.67 -8.34 2.25
CA GLU A 25 -4.04 -7.74 3.54
C GLU A 25 -3.27 -8.38 4.71
N GLY A 26 -3.37 -9.71 4.85
CA GLY A 26 -2.67 -10.41 5.94
C GLY A 26 -1.15 -10.33 5.87
N LEU A 27 -0.56 -10.26 4.67
CA LEU A 27 0.88 -10.04 4.52
C LEU A 27 1.27 -8.61 4.93
N CYS A 28 0.46 -7.62 4.55
CA CYS A 28 0.68 -6.21 4.89
C CYS A 28 0.63 -6.02 6.41
N GLU A 29 -0.36 -6.61 7.09
CA GLU A 29 -0.46 -6.59 8.55
C GLU A 29 0.71 -7.29 9.22
N TYR A 30 1.12 -8.47 8.73
CA TYR A 30 2.23 -9.23 9.28
C TYR A 30 3.55 -8.44 9.30
N VAL A 31 3.80 -7.63 8.27
CA VAL A 31 4.99 -6.78 8.19
C VAL A 31 4.81 -5.40 8.84
N GLY A 32 3.69 -5.16 9.52
CA GLY A 32 3.38 -3.87 10.16
C GLY A 32 3.10 -2.73 9.17
N GLY A 33 2.71 -3.07 7.95
CA GLY A 33 2.37 -2.11 6.90
C GLY A 33 0.99 -1.48 7.08
N LYS A 34 0.70 -0.49 6.23
CA LYS A 34 -0.61 0.17 6.19
C LYS A 34 -1.43 -0.35 5.02
N TYR A 35 -2.49 -1.10 5.32
CA TYR A 35 -3.46 -1.54 4.33
C TYR A 35 -4.62 -0.54 4.23
N ILE A 36 -4.91 -0.02 3.03
CA ILE A 36 -6.02 0.90 2.78
C ILE A 36 -7.02 0.20 1.86
N ALA A 37 -8.13 -0.25 2.44
CA ALA A 37 -9.16 -0.99 1.73
C ALA A 37 -10.28 -0.09 1.23
N TYR A 38 -10.83 -0.42 0.05
CA TYR A 38 -12.08 0.14 -0.45
C TYR A 38 -13.24 -0.76 -0.02
N THR A 39 -14.31 -0.14 0.48
CA THR A 39 -15.61 -0.80 0.65
C THR A 39 -16.70 0.13 0.12
N GLU A 40 -17.85 -0.40 -0.27
CA GLU A 40 -18.98 0.44 -0.73
C GLU A 40 -19.43 1.43 0.35
N ASP A 41 -19.45 0.98 1.61
CA ASP A 41 -19.85 1.81 2.76
C ASP A 41 -18.77 2.83 3.18
N LYS A 42 -17.50 2.55 2.86
CA LYS A 42 -16.34 3.40 3.16
C LYS A 42 -15.41 3.44 1.94
N PRO A 43 -15.71 4.32 0.95
CA PRO A 43 -14.86 4.46 -0.21
C PRO A 43 -13.51 5.09 0.17
N ILE A 44 -12.45 4.73 -0.55
CA ILE A 44 -11.17 5.42 -0.45
C ILE A 44 -11.32 6.78 -1.15
N THR A 45 -11.08 7.86 -0.43
CA THR A 45 -11.01 9.21 -1.00
C THR A 45 -9.59 9.74 -0.89
N MET A 46 -8.99 10.10 -2.02
CA MET A 46 -7.71 10.82 -2.08
C MET A 46 -7.86 12.00 -3.03
N ASN A 47 -7.45 13.18 -2.60
CA ASN A 47 -7.34 14.34 -3.49
C ASN A 47 -5.94 14.31 -4.14
N PRO A 48 -5.81 14.00 -5.44
CA PRO A 48 -4.50 13.92 -6.10
C PRO A 48 -3.80 15.27 -6.21
N PHE A 49 -4.50 16.38 -5.95
CA PHE A 49 -3.94 17.74 -5.95
C PHE A 49 -3.53 18.22 -4.55
N ASN A 50 -3.81 17.45 -3.50
CA ASN A 50 -3.42 17.78 -2.13
C ASN A 50 -1.98 17.33 -1.86
N ILE A 51 -1.03 17.97 -2.53
CA ILE A 51 0.41 17.75 -2.38
C ILE A 51 1.04 18.97 -1.70
N SER A 52 1.95 18.73 -0.76
CA SER A 52 2.70 19.78 -0.07
C SER A 52 3.97 20.17 -0.83
N LYS A 53 4.52 21.36 -0.57
CA LYS A 53 5.79 21.80 -1.19
C LYS A 53 6.98 20.86 -0.92
N ARG A 54 6.94 20.07 0.16
CA ARG A 54 7.99 19.09 0.48
C ARG A 54 7.94 17.85 -0.41
N GLU A 55 6.80 17.59 -1.04
CA GLU A 55 6.58 16.47 -1.96
C GLU A 55 6.86 16.87 -3.42
N LEU A 56 7.23 18.15 -3.66
CA LEU A 56 7.76 18.61 -4.94
C LEU A 56 9.28 18.35 -4.93
N ASN A 57 9.76 17.63 -5.97
CA ASN A 57 11.18 17.28 -6.15
C ASN A 57 12.11 18.50 -6.18
#